data_AF-A0A7Y5MPG3-F1
#
_entry.id   AF-A0A7Y5MPG3-F1
#
_cell.length_a   1.000
_cell.length_b   1.000
_cell.length_c   1.000
_cell.angle_alpha   90.00
_cell.angle_beta   90.00
_cell.angle_gamma   90.00
#
_symmetry.space_group_name_H-M   'P 1'
#
loop_
_entity.id
_entity.type
_entity.pdbx_description
1 polymer ?
#
loop_
_entity_poly.entity_id
_entity_poly.type
_entity_poly.pdbx_seq_one_letter_code
_entity_poly.pdbx_strand_id
1 'polypeptide(L)' 'MEAPGVLRHTPLKHARKLSNSSIGTYRYRIGNYRVIFDLADRDVVVLRVGHRREIYR' A
#
# COMPACT_ATOMS: atom_id res chain seq x y z
N MET A 1 -4.65 31.53 -3.54
CA MET A 1 -5.33 30.38 -2.89
C MET A 1 -4.65 29.13 -3.45
N GLU A 2 -3.50 28.77 -2.89
CA GLU A 2 -2.74 27.59 -3.32
C GLU A 2 -3.48 26.35 -2.80
N ALA A 3 -3.83 25.43 -3.70
CA ALA A 3 -4.46 24.17 -3.33
C ALA A 3 -3.48 23.36 -2.44
N PRO A 4 -3.94 22.84 -1.29
CA PRO A 4 -3.05 22.13 -0.37
C PRO A 4 -2.47 20.90 -1.06
N GLY A 5 -1.15 20.90 -1.23
CA GLY A 5 -0.32 19.72 -1.44
C GLY A 5 -0.90 18.70 -2.41
N VAL A 6 -0.86 19.02 -3.72
CA VAL A 6 -0.92 17.97 -4.75
C VAL A 6 0.17 16.96 -4.39
N LEU A 7 -0.24 15.76 -3.98
CA LEU A 7 0.68 14.64 -3.81
C LEU A 7 1.29 14.38 -5.19
N ARG A 8 2.46 14.99 -5.46
CA ARG A 8 3.18 14.98 -6.74
C ARG A 8 3.56 13.57 -7.22
N HIS A 9 3.30 12.57 -6.40
CA HIS A 9 3.50 11.17 -6.70
C HIS A 9 2.19 10.46 -6.38
N THR A 10 1.50 9.98 -7.41
CA THR A 10 0.35 9.08 -7.26
C THR A 10 0.86 7.85 -6.50
N PRO A 11 0.52 7.65 -5.21
CA PRO A 11 1.13 6.58 -4.40
C PRO A 11 0.85 5.19 -4.99
N LEU A 12 -0.29 5.10 -5.69
CA LEU A 12 -0.74 3.94 -6.43
C LEU A 12 0.17 3.52 -7.59
N LYS A 13 1.02 4.42 -8.13
CA LYS A 13 1.91 4.08 -9.25
C LYS A 13 2.92 2.98 -8.87
N HIS A 14 3.22 2.86 -7.58
CA HIS A 14 4.15 1.88 -7.03
C HIS A 14 3.45 0.78 -6.22
N ALA A 15 2.14 0.91 -5.97
CA ALA A 15 1.32 -0.13 -5.39
C ALA A 15 0.78 -1.08 -6.46
N ARG A 16 0.65 -2.37 -6.12
CA ARG A 16 0.02 -3.36 -7.00
C ARG A 16 -1.18 -3.96 -6.28
N LYS A 17 -2.29 -4.13 -6.99
CA LYS A 17 -3.44 -4.88 -6.48
C LYS A 17 -3.01 -6.33 -6.24
N LEU A 18 -3.39 -6.88 -5.09
CA LEU A 18 -3.15 -8.28 -4.79
C LEU A 18 -4.14 -9.15 -5.56
N SER A 19 -3.67 -10.32 -6.00
CA SER A 19 -4.53 -11.36 -6.58
C SER A 19 -5.34 -12.10 -5.51
N ASN A 20 -4.79 -12.21 -4.30
CA ASN A 20 -5.47 -12.78 -3.14
C ASN A 20 -5.84 -11.66 -2.17
N SER A 21 -7.14 -11.41 -2.02
CA SER A 21 -7.69 -10.36 -1.15
C SER A 21 -7.71 -10.74 0.33
N SER A 22 -7.40 -11.97 0.72
CA SER A 22 -7.51 -12.43 2.12
C SER A 22 -6.58 -11.71 3.10
N ILE A 23 -5.57 -11.00 2.61
CA ILE A 23 -4.60 -10.26 3.42
C ILE A 23 -4.67 -8.74 3.20
N GLY A 24 -5.55 -8.26 2.31
CA GLY A 24 -5.69 -6.86 1.89
C GLY A 24 -5.79 -6.69 0.37
N THR A 25 -5.97 -5.45 -0.07
CA THR A 25 -6.25 -5.12 -1.48
C THR A 25 -5.00 -4.71 -2.25
N TYR A 26 -4.10 -3.96 -1.61
CA TYR A 26 -2.91 -3.41 -2.25
C TYR A 26 -1.63 -3.82 -1.54
N ARG A 27 -0.57 -3.96 -2.33
CA ARG A 27 0.80 -4.19 -1.84
C ARG A 27 1.75 -3.14 -2.38
N TYR A 28 2.50 -2.53 -1.47
CA TYR A 28 3.67 -1.72 -1.78
C TYR A 28 4.97 -2.50 -1.53
N ARG A 29 5.96 -2.35 -2.41
CA ARG A 29 7.26 -3.03 -2.29
C ARG A 29 8.36 -2.04 -1.91
N ILE A 30 9.06 -2.31 -0.81
CA ILE A 30 10.23 -1.55 -0.37
C ILE A 30 11.39 -2.53 -0.18
N GLY A 31 12.22 -2.71 -1.22
CA GLY A 31 13.26 -3.74 -1.22
C GLY A 31 12.71 -5.14 -0.91
N ASN A 32 13.12 -5.68 0.26
CA ASN A 32 12.67 -6.98 0.78
C ASN A 32 11.43 -6.91 1.69
N TYR A 33 10.94 -5.73 2.02
CA TYR A 33 9.73 -5.51 2.81
C TYR A 33 8.50 -5.33 1.93
N ARG A 34 7.33 -5.64 2.50
CA ARG A 34 6.02 -5.44 1.88
C ARG A 34 5.14 -4.69 2.87
N VAL A 35 4.40 -3.73 2.35
CA VAL A 35 3.32 -3.05 3.06
C VAL A 35 2.03 -3.49 2.40
N ILE A 36 1.14 -4.12 3.16
CA ILE A 36 -0.21 -4.46 2.72
C ILE A 36 -1.18 -3.44 3.30
N PHE A 37 -2.02 -2.88 2.46
CA PHE A 37 -2.94 -1.81 2.85
C PHE A 37 -4.21 -1.81 2.02
N ASP A 38 -5.24 -1.19 2.58
CA ASP A 38 -6.50 -0.89 1.92
C ASP A 38 -6.69 0.63 1.80
N LEU A 39 -7.57 1.01 0.89
CA LEU A 39 -8.05 2.39 0.76
C LEU A 39 -9.46 2.46 1.33
N ALA A 40 -9.68 3.38 2.26
CA ALA A 40 -10.98 3.66 2.85
C ALA A 40 -11.28 5.16 2.65
N ASP A 41 -12.09 5.48 1.66
CA ASP A 41 -12.38 6.87 1.24
C ASP A 41 -11.12 7.70 0.95
N ARG A 42 -10.71 8.53 1.92
CA ARG A 42 -9.52 9.39 1.83
C ARG A 42 -8.33 8.86 2.64
N ASP A 43 -8.52 7.74 3.33
CA ASP A 43 -7.55 7.16 4.24
C ASP A 43 -6.87 5.94 3.64
N VAL A 44 -5.62 5.76 4.05
CA VAL A 44 -4.84 4.56 3.78
C VAL A 44 -4.76 3.75 5.07
N VAL A 45 -5.35 2.56 5.06
CA VAL A 45 -5.35 1.67 6.22
C VAL A 45 -4.23 0.65 6.04
N VAL A 46 -3.15 0.80 6.81
CA VAL A 46 -2.03 -0.15 6.79
C VAL A 46 -2.38 -1.38 7.61
N LEU A 47 -2.48 -2.53 6.95
CA LEU A 47 -2.86 -3.79 7.58
C LEU A 47 -1.64 -4.55 8.11
N ARG A 48 -0.57 -4.59 7.31
CA ARG A 48 0.67 -5.32 7.64
C ARG A 48 1.89 -4.63 7.04
N VAL A 49 2.97 -4.61 7.82
CA VAL A 49 4.32 -4.26 7.36
C VAL A 49 5.25 -5.37 7.80
N GLY A 50 6.00 -5.94 6.86
CA GLY A 50 6.89 -7.05 7.21
C GLY A 50 7.82 -7.47 6.09
N HIS A 51 8.79 -8.31 6.43
CA HIS A 51 9.70 -8.86 5.45
C HIS A 51 8.97 -9.87 4.54
N ARG A 52 9.43 -10.04 3.28
CA ARG A 52 8.80 -10.95 2.31
C ARG A 52 8.64 -12.39 2.79
N ARG A 53 9.45 -12.81 3.76
CA ARG A 53 9.44 -14.17 4.34
C ARG A 53 8.41 -14.32 5.46
N GLU A 54 7.92 -13.22 6.01
CA GLU A 54 6.92 -13.18 7.08
C GLU A 54 5.52 -13.01 6.49
N ILE A 55 5.39 -12.21 5.42
CA ILE A 55 4.08 -11.90 4.81
C ILE A 55 3.46 -13.11 4.09
N TYR A 56 4.28 -14.01 3.54
CA TYR A 56 3.81 -15.19 2.78
C TYR A 56 3.94 -16.51 3.56
N ARG A 57 4.22 -16.43 4.87
CA ARG A 57 4.17 -17.59 5.75
C ARG A 57 2.79 -17.66 6.38
#